data_AF-A0A9D7ITH7-F1
#
_entry.id   AF-A0A9D7ITH7-F1
#
_cell.length_a   1.000
_cell.length_b   1.000
_cell.length_c   1.000
_cell.angle_alpha   90.00
_cell.angle_beta   90.00
_cell.angle_gamma   90.00
#
_symmetry.space_group_name_H-M   'P 1'
#
loop_
_entity.id
_entity.type
_entity.pdbx_description
1 polymer ?
#
loop_
_entity_poly.entity_id
_entity_poly.type
_entity_poly.pdbx_seq_one_letter_code
_entity_poly.pdbx_strand_id
1 'polypeptide(L)'
;MVKAFNDDLPYDQFVRAQLAGDLMDEKTRVRTLPALGFLGQGPWFYDNGAVEVTRADERHDRIDVVSRGFLGLTVGCARCHDHKYDPIPTKDYYAMAGVFASTTYKEYPQVPQSVVDEYTALEKKLKNKQKMMGEFMQTESKQLSESLALQASKYMQAVWNVKGEPKADLNDVIEKNKLDYELMQRWIRFLERPPRHYPFLKDWQAFMQDKTQKTATAAEAKKLADEFQSLLLDVLAERKALNEENEIILAKANPTTKKKSRSSSPTNS
;
A
#
# COMPACT_ATOMS: atom_id res chain seq x y z
N MET A 1 13.88 30.20 3.86
CA MET A 1 14.38 30.79 5.12
C MET A 1 15.85 31.18 5.06
N VAL A 2 16.79 30.24 4.89
CA VAL A 2 18.25 30.55 4.83
C VAL A 2 18.59 31.66 3.85
N LYS A 3 18.04 31.60 2.63
CA LYS A 3 18.25 32.65 1.62
C LYS A 3 17.71 34.02 2.05
N ALA A 4 16.55 34.09 2.70
CA ALA A 4 15.99 35.36 3.13
C ALA A 4 16.83 36.00 4.26
N PHE A 5 17.40 35.17 5.14
CA PHE A 5 18.35 35.61 6.15
C PHE A 5 19.66 36.12 5.52
N ASN A 6 20.23 35.36 4.57
CA ASN A 6 21.46 35.75 3.88
C ASN A 6 21.30 37.00 3.00
N ASP A 7 20.08 37.27 2.52
CA ASP A 7 19.75 38.43 1.69
C ASP A 7 19.34 39.65 2.56
N ASP A 8 19.45 39.58 3.90
CA ASP A 8 19.04 40.61 4.86
C ASP A 8 17.61 41.14 4.62
N LEU A 9 16.68 40.22 4.31
CA LEU A 9 15.29 40.60 4.02
C LEU A 9 14.65 41.28 5.25
N PRO A 10 14.04 42.48 5.09
CA PRO A 10 13.33 43.13 6.19
C PRO A 10 12.29 42.22 6.83
N TYR A 11 12.22 42.21 8.16
CA TYR A 11 11.38 41.27 8.90
C TYR A 11 9.89 41.37 8.54
N ASP A 12 9.38 42.58 8.29
CA ASP A 12 8.01 42.81 7.85
C ASP A 12 7.72 42.16 6.49
N GLN A 13 8.67 42.22 5.56
CA GLN A 13 8.58 41.55 4.26
C GLN A 13 8.70 40.03 4.40
N PHE A 14 9.56 39.57 5.30
CA PHE A 14 9.70 38.15 5.62
C PHE A 14 8.37 37.58 6.13
N VAL A 15 7.74 38.21 7.14
CA VAL A 15 6.46 37.75 7.69
C VAL A 15 5.36 37.80 6.63
N ARG A 16 5.28 38.88 5.83
CA ARG A 16 4.30 38.98 4.74
C ARG A 16 4.46 37.87 3.70
N ALA A 17 5.70 37.52 3.33
CA ALA A 17 5.95 36.44 2.38
C ALA A 17 5.48 35.07 2.91
N GLN A 18 5.65 34.82 4.22
CA GLN A 18 5.24 33.55 4.84
C GLN A 18 3.71 33.38 4.91
N LEU A 19 2.97 34.49 5.01
CA LEU A 19 1.51 34.49 5.13
C LEU A 19 0.77 34.69 3.80
N ALA A 20 1.35 35.44 2.87
CA ALA A 20 0.68 35.93 1.67
C ALA A 20 1.67 36.15 0.49
N GLY A 21 2.71 35.32 0.39
CA GLY A 21 3.75 35.43 -0.64
C GLY A 21 3.23 35.36 -2.07
N ASP A 22 2.05 34.78 -2.29
CA ASP A 22 1.34 34.73 -3.57
C ASP A 22 0.57 36.02 -3.91
N LEU A 23 0.31 36.88 -2.92
CA LEU A 23 -0.34 38.19 -3.09
C LEU A 23 0.66 39.36 -3.16
N MET A 24 1.97 39.07 -3.07
CA MET A 24 3.03 40.06 -3.22
C MET A 24 3.26 40.42 -4.71
N ASP A 25 3.99 41.50 -4.97
CA ASP A 25 4.24 42.01 -6.33
C ASP A 25 4.76 40.91 -7.27
N GLU A 26 4.22 40.86 -8.49
CA GLU A 26 4.47 39.79 -9.46
C GLU A 26 5.98 39.64 -9.77
N LYS A 27 6.75 40.73 -9.75
CA LYS A 27 8.21 40.69 -9.98
C LYS A 27 8.96 39.98 -8.85
N THR A 28 8.42 40.00 -7.64
CA THR A 28 8.98 39.35 -6.45
C THR A 28 8.35 37.99 -6.16
N ARG A 29 7.22 37.68 -6.78
CA ARG A 29 6.37 36.52 -6.50
C ARG A 29 7.11 35.19 -6.59
N VAL A 30 7.97 35.01 -7.59
CA VAL A 30 8.80 33.81 -7.73
C VAL A 30 9.72 33.59 -6.52
N ARG A 31 10.21 34.67 -5.89
CA ARG A 31 11.05 34.60 -4.69
C ARG A 31 10.25 34.42 -3.40
N THR A 32 8.99 34.88 -3.35
CA THR A 32 8.16 34.88 -2.14
C THR A 32 7.25 33.65 -2.05
N LEU A 33 6.86 33.04 -3.17
CA LEU A 33 6.01 31.82 -3.20
C LEU A 33 6.54 30.68 -2.31
N PRO A 34 7.86 30.37 -2.28
CA PRO A 34 8.37 29.32 -1.39
C PRO A 34 8.14 29.58 0.10
N ALA A 35 7.93 30.84 0.51
CA ALA A 35 7.65 31.17 1.91
C ALA A 35 6.25 30.70 2.35
N LEU A 36 5.28 30.57 1.43
CA LEU A 36 3.96 30.00 1.77
C LEU A 36 4.02 28.54 2.25
N GLY A 37 5.16 27.87 2.05
CA GLY A 37 5.43 26.59 2.70
C GLY A 37 5.16 26.62 4.20
N PHE A 38 5.38 27.75 4.89
CA PHE A 38 5.09 27.88 6.32
C PHE A 38 3.65 27.53 6.70
N LEU A 39 2.66 27.97 5.92
CA LEU A 39 1.24 27.60 6.13
C LEU A 39 0.90 26.21 5.58
N GLY A 40 1.78 25.65 4.75
CA GLY A 40 1.64 24.34 4.12
C GLY A 40 2.27 23.17 4.87
N GLN A 41 3.10 23.41 5.91
CA GLN A 41 3.77 22.34 6.67
C GLN A 41 2.87 21.64 7.70
N GLY A 42 1.69 22.20 7.99
CA GLY A 42 0.72 21.59 8.89
C GLY A 42 0.14 20.27 8.32
N PRO A 43 -0.50 19.44 9.16
CA PRO A 43 -1.14 18.22 8.71
C PRO A 43 -2.23 18.53 7.68
N TRP A 44 -2.15 17.85 6.53
CA TRP A 44 -3.21 17.84 5.52
C TRP A 44 -3.94 16.52 5.59
N PHE A 45 -5.22 16.60 5.88
CA PHE A 45 -6.04 15.41 6.01
C PHE A 45 -6.80 15.17 4.71
N TYR A 46 -6.47 14.06 4.04
CA TYR A 46 -7.12 13.63 2.81
C TYR A 46 -8.17 12.56 3.13
N ASP A 47 -9.42 12.81 2.74
CA ASP A 47 -10.54 11.86 2.78
C ASP A 47 -10.81 11.25 4.17
N ASN A 48 -11.56 12.00 4.99
CA ASN A 48 -12.13 11.46 6.22
C ASN A 48 -13.64 11.69 6.28
N GLY A 49 -14.35 10.75 6.92
CA GLY A 49 -15.81 10.79 7.05
C GLY A 49 -16.35 11.99 7.85
N ALA A 50 -15.49 12.89 8.33
CA ALA A 50 -15.83 14.09 9.09
C ALA A 50 -15.00 15.29 8.60
N VAL A 51 -15.20 15.67 7.33
CA VAL A 51 -14.47 16.75 6.65
C VAL A 51 -14.48 18.06 7.45
N GLU A 52 -15.62 18.43 8.07
CA GLU A 52 -15.74 19.71 8.79
C GLU A 52 -14.88 19.80 10.05
N VAL A 53 -14.82 18.73 10.84
CA VAL A 53 -13.98 18.67 12.06
C VAL A 53 -12.52 18.84 11.68
N THR A 54 -12.15 18.16 10.62
CA THR A 54 -10.79 18.12 10.09
C THR A 54 -10.35 19.47 9.55
N ARG A 55 -11.21 20.15 8.79
CA ARG A 55 -10.94 21.51 8.33
C ARG A 55 -10.84 22.48 9.50
N ALA A 56 -11.60 22.27 10.57
CA ALA A 56 -11.47 23.08 11.78
C ALA A 56 -10.13 22.85 12.48
N ASP A 57 -9.62 21.62 12.52
CA ASP A 57 -8.31 21.30 13.10
C ASP A 57 -7.14 21.81 12.23
N GLU A 58 -7.23 21.73 10.90
CA GLU A 58 -6.25 22.36 9.99
C GLU A 58 -6.17 23.88 10.21
N ARG A 59 -7.33 24.54 10.37
CA ARG A 59 -7.36 25.98 10.68
C ARG A 59 -6.78 26.28 12.06
N HIS A 60 -7.08 25.45 13.04
CA HIS A 60 -6.51 25.58 14.39
C HIS A 60 -4.99 25.47 14.37
N ASP A 61 -4.43 24.50 13.63
CA ASP A 61 -2.99 24.32 13.48
C ASP A 61 -2.31 25.56 12.87
N ARG A 62 -2.91 26.12 11.80
CA ARG A 62 -2.42 27.38 11.20
C ARG A 62 -2.46 28.56 12.17
N ILE A 63 -3.53 28.69 12.95
CA ILE A 63 -3.65 29.71 14.00
C ILE A 63 -2.56 29.53 15.04
N ASP A 64 -2.32 28.32 15.52
CA ASP A 64 -1.32 28.03 16.56
C ASP A 64 0.10 28.31 16.04
N VAL A 65 0.45 27.82 14.85
CA VAL A 65 1.76 28.04 14.22
C VAL A 65 2.03 29.52 13.97
N VAL A 66 1.05 30.28 13.45
CA VAL A 66 1.20 31.71 13.17
C VAL A 66 1.32 32.51 14.46
N SER A 67 0.45 32.24 15.45
CA SER A 67 0.45 32.97 16.71
C SER A 67 1.72 32.72 17.53
N ARG A 68 2.18 31.47 17.63
CA ARG A 68 3.43 31.16 18.30
C ARG A 68 4.65 31.67 17.53
N GLY A 69 4.65 31.49 16.21
CA GLY A 69 5.79 31.79 15.35
C GLY A 69 6.06 33.28 15.17
N PHE A 70 5.01 34.10 15.06
CA PHE A 70 5.15 35.53 14.75
C PHE A 70 4.67 36.48 15.84
N LEU A 71 3.70 36.07 16.67
CA LEU A 71 3.18 36.91 17.76
C LEU A 71 3.82 36.58 19.10
N GLY A 72 4.47 35.42 19.23
CA GLY A 72 5.01 34.93 20.51
C GLY A 72 3.93 34.59 21.54
N LEU A 73 2.70 34.32 21.09
CA LEU A 73 1.53 34.08 21.94
C LEU A 73 0.88 32.73 21.62
N THR A 74 0.23 32.12 22.60
CA THR A 74 -0.58 30.92 22.41
C THR A 74 -2.06 31.29 22.31
N VAL A 75 -2.58 31.37 21.08
CA VAL A 75 -3.99 31.74 20.83
C VAL A 75 -4.92 30.51 20.92
N GLY A 76 -4.38 29.29 20.90
CA GLY A 76 -5.16 28.04 20.78
C GLY A 76 -6.22 27.82 21.86
N CYS A 77 -6.01 28.26 23.11
CA CYS A 77 -7.00 28.11 24.18
C CYS A 77 -8.26 28.95 23.92
N ALA A 78 -8.14 30.05 23.17
CA ALA A 78 -9.26 30.92 22.79
C ALA A 78 -10.28 30.23 21.87
N ARG A 79 -10.01 29.00 21.42
CA ARG A 79 -10.93 28.19 20.60
C ARG A 79 -12.26 27.91 21.29
N CYS A 80 -12.26 27.72 22.60
CA CYS A 80 -13.44 27.25 23.33
C CYS A 80 -13.96 28.23 24.38
N HIS A 81 -13.09 29.12 24.87
CA HIS A 81 -13.41 30.13 25.87
C HIS A 81 -12.44 31.29 25.72
N ASP A 82 -12.80 32.47 26.23
CA ASP A 82 -11.90 33.62 26.19
C ASP A 82 -10.57 33.29 26.91
N HIS A 83 -9.45 33.72 26.34
CA HIS A 83 -8.13 33.33 26.86
C HIS A 83 -7.98 33.73 28.33
N LYS A 84 -7.44 32.81 29.14
CA LYS A 84 -7.47 32.94 30.61
C LYS A 84 -6.70 34.16 31.14
N TYR A 85 -5.60 34.51 30.49
CA TYR A 85 -4.64 35.50 30.98
C TYR A 85 -4.46 36.70 30.06
N ASP A 86 -4.71 36.50 28.76
CA ASP A 86 -4.48 37.53 27.74
C ASP A 86 -5.84 38.02 27.23
N PRO A 87 -5.99 39.29 26.84
CA PRO A 87 -7.25 39.85 26.36
C PRO A 87 -7.56 39.39 24.93
N ILE A 88 -7.66 38.07 24.73
CA ILE A 88 -7.92 37.42 23.45
C ILE A 88 -9.29 36.74 23.57
N PRO A 89 -10.38 37.41 23.14
CA PRO A 89 -11.70 36.82 23.17
C PRO A 89 -11.80 35.70 22.15
N THR A 90 -12.71 34.76 22.42
CA THR A 90 -13.09 33.67 21.53
C THR A 90 -13.46 34.20 20.14
N LYS A 91 -14.08 35.39 20.09
CA LYS A 91 -14.43 36.07 18.84
C LYS A 91 -13.20 36.35 17.95
N ASP A 92 -12.07 36.75 18.53
CA ASP A 92 -10.86 37.08 17.77
C ASP A 92 -10.17 35.81 17.24
N TYR A 93 -10.21 34.72 18.02
CA TYR A 93 -9.83 33.39 17.54
C TYR A 93 -10.62 33.01 16.28
N TYR A 94 -11.94 33.16 16.32
CA TYR A 94 -12.78 32.82 15.18
C TYR A 94 -12.65 33.80 14.01
N ALA A 95 -12.29 35.06 14.25
CA ALA A 95 -11.93 36.01 13.19
C ALA A 95 -10.68 35.54 12.43
N MET A 96 -9.64 35.09 13.14
CA MET A 96 -8.46 34.48 12.53
C MET A 96 -8.79 33.17 11.80
N ALA A 97 -9.66 32.33 12.38
CA ALA A 97 -10.14 31.12 11.72
C ALA A 97 -10.85 31.43 10.39
N GLY A 98 -11.61 32.53 10.33
CA GLY A 98 -12.23 33.04 9.11
C GLY A 98 -11.19 33.38 8.02
N VAL A 99 -10.09 34.05 8.39
CA VAL A 99 -8.99 34.34 7.45
C VAL A 99 -8.42 33.06 6.84
N PHE A 100 -8.08 32.06 7.66
CA PHE A 100 -7.55 30.79 7.14
C PHE A 100 -8.60 29.93 6.42
N ALA A 101 -9.88 30.09 6.76
CA ALA A 101 -10.97 29.45 6.01
C ALA A 101 -11.08 29.98 4.57
N SER A 102 -10.62 31.20 4.31
CA SER A 102 -10.58 31.81 2.98
C SER A 102 -9.30 31.48 2.18
N THR A 103 -8.48 30.53 2.65
CA THR A 103 -7.28 30.08 1.93
C THR A 103 -7.51 28.74 1.24
N THR A 104 -6.88 28.54 0.08
CA THR A 104 -6.94 27.27 -0.67
C THR A 104 -5.56 26.65 -0.79
N TYR A 105 -5.50 25.32 -0.74
CA TYR A 105 -4.27 24.60 -1.04
C TYR A 105 -4.02 24.63 -2.54
N LYS A 106 -2.78 24.94 -2.92
CA LYS A 106 -2.36 24.88 -4.31
C LYS A 106 -0.93 24.36 -4.39
N GLU A 107 -0.74 23.34 -5.22
CA GLU A 107 0.58 22.84 -5.56
C GLU A 107 1.21 23.74 -6.61
N TYR A 108 2.44 24.19 -6.33
CA TYR A 108 3.25 24.93 -7.26
C TYR A 108 4.41 24.05 -7.72
N PRO A 109 4.49 23.68 -9.01
CA PRO A 109 5.59 22.89 -9.50
C PRO A 109 6.89 23.68 -9.32
N GLN A 110 7.90 23.00 -8.76
CA GLN A 110 9.24 23.58 -8.56
C GLN A 110 10.07 23.60 -9.86
N VAL A 111 9.50 23.08 -10.94
CA VAL A 111 10.10 22.94 -12.26
C VAL A 111 9.16 23.53 -13.32
N PRO A 112 9.66 23.90 -14.51
CA PRO A 112 8.81 24.36 -15.59
C PRO A 112 7.70 23.36 -15.94
N GLN A 113 6.53 23.86 -16.35
CA GLN A 113 5.37 23.03 -16.66
C GLN A 113 5.69 21.94 -17.71
N SER A 114 6.54 22.24 -18.69
CA SER A 114 6.97 21.26 -19.70
C SER A 114 7.63 20.02 -19.10
N VAL A 115 8.40 20.17 -18.01
CA VAL A 115 9.05 19.06 -17.30
C VAL A 115 8.01 18.24 -16.54
N VAL A 116 7.01 18.89 -15.94
CA VAL A 116 5.89 18.22 -15.25
C VAL A 116 5.08 17.38 -16.25
N ASP A 117 4.79 17.94 -17.42
CA ASP A 117 3.99 17.29 -18.46
C ASP A 117 4.73 16.06 -19.02
N GLU A 118 6.04 16.19 -19.27
CA GLU A 118 6.89 15.09 -19.71
C GLU A 118 6.95 13.97 -18.66
N TYR A 119 7.21 14.31 -17.40
CA TYR A 119 7.23 13.37 -16.29
C TYR A 119 5.89 12.63 -16.16
N THR A 120 4.78 13.35 -16.18
CA THR A 120 3.43 12.78 -16.05
C THR A 120 3.11 11.83 -17.19
N ALA A 121 3.53 12.17 -18.42
CA ALA A 121 3.36 11.31 -19.58
C ALA A 121 4.20 10.02 -19.47
N LEU A 122 5.43 10.10 -18.96
CA LEU A 122 6.28 8.95 -18.70
C LEU A 122 5.72 8.07 -17.57
N GLU A 123 5.29 8.67 -16.47
CA GLU A 123 4.69 7.96 -15.34
C GLU A 123 3.45 7.18 -15.78
N LYS A 124 2.57 7.80 -16.59
CA LYS A 124 1.40 7.12 -17.15
C LYS A 124 1.79 5.91 -18.00
N LYS A 125 2.82 6.03 -18.84
CA LYS A 125 3.34 4.92 -19.65
C LYS A 125 3.91 3.81 -18.77
N LEU A 126 4.68 4.14 -17.73
CA LEU A 126 5.26 3.18 -16.79
C LEU A 126 4.18 2.44 -16.01
N LYS A 127 3.19 3.17 -15.47
CA LYS A 127 2.06 2.59 -14.74
C LYS A 127 1.27 1.63 -15.60
N ASN A 128 1.03 1.96 -16.87
CA ASN A 128 0.36 1.05 -17.81
C ASN A 128 1.20 -0.21 -18.07
N LYS A 129 2.52 -0.07 -18.28
CA LYS A 129 3.42 -1.21 -18.49
C LYS A 129 3.50 -2.11 -17.25
N GLN A 130 3.60 -1.53 -16.06
CA GLN A 130 3.59 -2.26 -14.79
C GLN A 130 2.26 -2.99 -14.58
N LYS A 131 1.13 -2.34 -14.89
CA LYS A 131 -0.20 -2.96 -14.82
C LYS A 131 -0.28 -4.17 -15.75
N MET A 132 0.09 -4.02 -17.02
CA MET A 132 0.08 -5.13 -17.99
C MET A 132 0.98 -6.28 -17.55
N MET A 133 2.18 -5.98 -17.04
CA MET A 133 3.09 -7.00 -16.52
C MET A 133 2.52 -7.70 -15.29
N GLY A 134 1.87 -6.97 -14.39
CA GLY A 134 1.18 -7.54 -13.23
C GLY A 134 0.04 -8.48 -13.62
N GLU A 135 -0.81 -8.05 -14.57
CA GLU A 135 -1.92 -8.86 -15.11
C GLU A 135 -1.41 -10.13 -15.82
N PHE A 136 -0.35 -10.01 -16.62
CA PHE A 136 0.30 -11.14 -17.27
C PHE A 136 0.85 -12.14 -16.23
N MET A 137 1.67 -11.67 -15.29
CA MET A 137 2.27 -12.53 -14.25
C MET A 137 1.21 -13.21 -13.38
N GLN A 138 0.12 -12.51 -13.06
CA GLN A 138 -0.98 -13.07 -12.29
C GLN A 138 -1.71 -14.17 -13.07
N THR A 139 -1.95 -13.96 -14.37
CA THR A 139 -2.64 -14.92 -15.24
C THR A 139 -1.80 -16.18 -15.44
N GLU A 140 -0.53 -16.01 -15.82
CA GLU A 140 0.41 -17.13 -16.00
C GLU A 140 0.63 -17.91 -14.71
N SER A 141 0.84 -17.21 -13.58
CA SER A 141 0.99 -17.87 -12.28
C SER A 141 -0.25 -18.68 -11.90
N LYS A 142 -1.46 -18.21 -12.24
CA LYS A 142 -2.70 -18.94 -12.00
C LYS A 142 -2.74 -20.22 -12.83
N GLN A 143 -2.56 -20.11 -14.14
CA GLN A 143 -2.57 -21.27 -15.05
C GLN A 143 -1.50 -22.30 -14.68
N LEU A 144 -0.30 -21.85 -14.35
CA LEU A 144 0.77 -22.71 -13.89
C LEU A 144 0.40 -23.39 -12.57
N SER A 145 -0.16 -22.66 -11.60
CA SER A 145 -0.56 -23.26 -10.32
C SER A 145 -1.64 -24.35 -10.47
N GLU A 146 -2.58 -24.17 -11.40
CA GLU A 146 -3.61 -25.17 -11.72
C GLU A 146 -2.99 -26.43 -12.35
N SER A 147 -2.06 -26.25 -13.29
CA SER A 147 -1.33 -27.36 -13.90
C SER A 147 -0.46 -28.11 -12.88
N LEU A 148 0.23 -27.39 -12.00
CA LEU A 148 1.09 -27.99 -10.96
C LEU A 148 0.28 -28.70 -9.87
N ALA A 149 -0.91 -28.22 -9.53
CA ALA A 149 -1.80 -28.90 -8.59
C ALA A 149 -2.18 -30.29 -9.08
N LEU A 150 -2.44 -30.47 -10.38
CA LEU A 150 -2.72 -31.78 -11.00
C LEU A 150 -1.53 -32.77 -10.92
N GLN A 151 -0.33 -32.28 -10.63
CA GLN A 151 0.88 -33.10 -10.47
C GLN A 151 1.30 -33.26 -9.01
N ALA A 152 0.58 -32.67 -8.05
CA ALA A 152 0.97 -32.65 -6.65
C ALA A 152 1.19 -34.06 -6.09
N SER A 153 0.27 -34.99 -6.37
CA SER A 153 0.37 -36.37 -5.90
C SER A 153 1.62 -37.06 -6.44
N LYS A 154 1.92 -36.86 -7.74
CA LYS A 154 3.10 -37.41 -8.40
C LYS A 154 4.39 -36.92 -7.74
N TYR A 155 4.49 -35.62 -7.44
CA TYR A 155 5.67 -35.07 -6.75
C TYR A 155 5.77 -35.55 -5.31
N MET A 156 4.67 -35.66 -4.57
CA MET A 156 4.69 -36.18 -3.20
C MET A 156 5.14 -37.64 -3.14
N GLN A 157 4.62 -38.50 -4.02
CA GLN A 157 5.08 -39.89 -4.16
C GLN A 157 6.57 -39.97 -4.51
N ALA A 158 7.05 -39.08 -5.39
CA ALA A 158 8.48 -38.98 -5.70
C ALA A 158 9.31 -38.56 -4.47
N VAL A 159 8.81 -37.65 -3.63
CA VAL A 159 9.50 -37.28 -2.38
C VAL A 159 9.56 -38.47 -1.43
N TRP A 160 8.50 -39.26 -1.33
CA TRP A 160 8.52 -40.50 -0.56
C TRP A 160 9.54 -41.50 -1.11
N ASN A 161 9.66 -41.68 -2.43
CA ASN A 161 10.68 -42.57 -3.00
C ASN A 161 12.13 -42.16 -2.66
N VAL A 162 12.38 -40.86 -2.50
CA VAL A 162 13.73 -40.33 -2.19
C VAL A 162 14.00 -40.31 -0.67
N LYS A 163 12.98 -40.06 0.15
CA LYS A 163 13.13 -39.80 1.59
C LYS A 163 12.62 -40.92 2.50
N GLY A 164 11.64 -41.68 2.02
CA GLY A 164 11.09 -42.87 2.67
C GLY A 164 11.98 -44.10 2.46
N GLU A 165 11.55 -45.25 2.97
CA GLU A 165 12.29 -46.51 2.86
C GLU A 165 11.56 -47.48 1.89
N PRO A 166 12.27 -48.12 0.93
CA PRO A 166 13.70 -47.97 0.64
C PRO A 166 14.02 -46.65 -0.08
N LYS A 167 15.15 -46.01 0.29
CA LYS A 167 15.60 -44.76 -0.34
C LYS A 167 16.16 -45.00 -1.74
N ALA A 168 15.59 -44.35 -2.74
CA ALA A 168 16.10 -44.27 -4.10
C ALA A 168 16.95 -43.01 -4.31
N ASP A 169 17.84 -43.03 -5.30
CA ASP A 169 18.59 -41.85 -5.73
C ASP A 169 17.65 -40.78 -6.32
N LEU A 170 17.95 -39.51 -6.05
CA LEU A 170 17.12 -38.40 -6.50
C LEU A 170 17.06 -38.30 -8.03
N ASN A 171 18.20 -38.47 -8.72
CA ASN A 171 18.26 -38.32 -10.17
C ASN A 171 17.50 -39.46 -10.85
N ASP A 172 17.64 -40.69 -10.35
CA ASP A 172 16.89 -41.85 -10.85
C ASP A 172 15.38 -41.66 -10.73
N VAL A 173 14.91 -41.12 -9.59
CA VAL A 173 13.48 -40.83 -9.38
C VAL A 173 13.00 -39.73 -10.33
N ILE A 174 13.79 -38.67 -10.53
CA ILE A 174 13.45 -37.57 -11.44
C ILE A 174 13.35 -38.08 -12.89
N GLU A 175 14.34 -38.83 -13.37
CA GLU A 175 14.38 -39.35 -14.74
C GLU A 175 13.23 -40.34 -14.99
N LYS A 176 13.08 -41.33 -14.11
CA LYS A 176 12.02 -42.36 -14.22
C LYS A 176 10.62 -41.75 -14.27
N ASN A 177 10.38 -40.70 -13.49
CA ASN A 177 9.08 -40.06 -13.40
C ASN A 177 8.94 -38.84 -14.31
N LYS A 178 9.97 -38.45 -15.08
CA LYS A 178 10.00 -37.25 -15.93
C LYS A 178 9.57 -36.00 -15.15
N LEU A 179 10.24 -35.74 -14.03
CA LEU A 179 9.97 -34.60 -13.15
C LEU A 179 10.89 -33.43 -13.49
N ASP A 180 10.45 -32.22 -13.17
CA ASP A 180 11.32 -31.06 -13.21
C ASP A 180 12.25 -31.06 -11.98
N TYR A 181 13.54 -30.86 -12.21
CA TYR A 181 14.57 -30.96 -11.17
C TYR A 181 14.39 -29.91 -10.07
N GLU A 182 14.17 -28.64 -10.45
CA GLU A 182 14.02 -27.57 -9.48
C GLU A 182 12.73 -27.70 -8.68
N LEU A 183 11.64 -28.05 -9.36
CA LEU A 183 10.35 -28.28 -8.74
C LEU A 183 10.41 -29.45 -7.76
N MET A 184 11.08 -30.55 -8.13
CA MET A 184 11.30 -31.68 -7.24
C MET A 184 12.04 -31.26 -5.96
N GLN A 185 13.12 -30.48 -6.08
CA GLN A 185 13.82 -29.96 -4.90
C GLN A 185 12.93 -29.04 -4.05
N ARG A 186 12.07 -28.22 -4.67
CA ARG A 186 11.12 -27.36 -3.94
C ARG A 186 10.11 -28.20 -3.17
N TRP A 187 9.60 -29.29 -3.74
CA TRP A 187 8.70 -30.23 -3.06
C TRP A 187 9.37 -30.92 -1.87
N ILE A 188 10.63 -31.37 -2.00
CA ILE A 188 11.39 -31.92 -0.87
C ILE A 188 11.45 -30.89 0.27
N ARG A 189 11.92 -29.67 -0.03
CA ARG A 189 12.03 -28.59 0.97
C ARG A 189 10.70 -28.20 1.58
N PHE A 190 9.61 -28.28 0.82
CA PHE A 190 8.27 -27.96 1.29
C PHE A 190 7.76 -29.01 2.27
N LEU A 191 7.86 -30.29 1.92
CA LEU A 191 7.33 -31.40 2.72
C LEU A 191 8.16 -31.71 3.96
N GLU A 192 9.43 -31.31 4.01
CA GLU A 192 10.30 -31.42 5.19
C GLU A 192 9.96 -30.41 6.32
N ARG A 193 9.14 -29.38 6.06
CA ARG A 193 8.82 -28.34 7.06
C ARG A 193 7.89 -28.87 8.16
N PRO A 194 8.11 -28.55 9.45
CA PRO A 194 7.31 -29.07 10.55
C PRO A 194 5.85 -28.53 10.57
N PRO A 195 4.91 -29.25 11.23
CA PRO A 195 3.46 -29.05 11.16
C PRO A 195 2.93 -27.71 11.70
N ARG A 196 3.78 -26.87 12.30
CA ARG A 196 3.37 -25.56 12.83
C ARG A 196 2.72 -24.66 11.76
N HIS A 197 2.96 -24.92 10.48
CA HIS A 197 2.57 -24.03 9.38
C HIS A 197 1.57 -24.64 8.39
N TYR A 198 1.31 -25.96 8.41
CA TYR A 198 0.49 -26.65 7.40
C TYR A 198 -0.40 -27.76 8.01
N PRO A 199 -1.56 -27.41 8.60
CA PRO A 199 -2.46 -28.40 9.21
C PRO A 199 -2.88 -29.52 8.26
N PHE A 200 -3.01 -29.21 6.96
CA PHE A 200 -3.41 -30.13 5.90
C PHE A 200 -2.33 -31.14 5.47
N LEU A 201 -1.10 -31.05 6.01
CA LEU A 201 -0.03 -32.04 5.78
C LEU A 201 0.26 -32.91 7.01
N LYS A 202 -0.52 -32.76 8.09
CA LYS A 202 -0.26 -33.45 9.36
C LYS A 202 -0.15 -34.96 9.20
N ASP A 203 -1.05 -35.56 8.42
CA ASP A 203 -1.11 -37.01 8.23
C ASP A 203 0.06 -37.51 7.36
N TRP A 204 0.42 -36.78 6.29
CA TRP A 204 1.63 -37.02 5.50
C TRP A 204 2.89 -36.98 6.36
N GLN A 205 2.99 -36.00 7.26
CA GLN A 205 4.17 -35.84 8.12
C GLN A 205 4.25 -36.90 9.20
N ALA A 206 3.13 -37.28 9.81
CA ALA A 206 3.08 -38.39 10.75
C ALA A 206 3.49 -39.71 10.06
N PHE A 207 2.99 -39.93 8.85
CA PHE A 207 3.38 -41.06 7.99
C PHE A 207 4.88 -41.10 7.72
N MET A 208 5.49 -39.98 7.32
CA MET A 208 6.94 -39.90 7.05
C MET A 208 7.82 -40.08 8.29
N GLN A 209 7.27 -39.90 9.51
CA GLN A 209 7.98 -40.05 10.77
C GLN A 209 7.86 -41.45 11.39
N ASP A 210 6.96 -42.30 10.87
CA ASP A 210 6.74 -43.64 11.40
C ASP A 210 7.90 -44.58 11.06
N LYS A 211 8.79 -44.79 12.03
CA LYS A 211 9.94 -45.69 11.92
C LYS A 211 9.59 -47.18 12.04
N THR A 212 8.35 -47.53 12.35
CA THR A 212 7.95 -48.92 12.63
C THR A 212 7.68 -49.74 11.37
N GLN A 213 7.77 -49.15 10.18
CA GLN A 213 7.52 -49.74 8.85
C GLN A 213 6.14 -50.42 8.65
N LYS A 214 5.27 -50.45 9.67
CA LYS A 214 3.94 -51.09 9.57
C LYS A 214 2.95 -50.27 8.74
N THR A 215 3.15 -48.97 8.62
CA THR A 215 2.28 -48.03 7.87
C THR A 215 2.97 -47.46 6.62
N ALA A 216 4.31 -47.46 6.56
CA ALA A 216 5.13 -46.85 5.51
C ALA A 216 5.15 -47.67 4.21
N THR A 217 4.01 -47.77 3.53
CA THR A 217 3.90 -48.43 2.23
C THR A 217 3.75 -47.43 1.09
N ALA A 218 4.19 -47.81 -0.12
CA ALA A 218 3.96 -47.01 -1.32
C ALA A 218 2.47 -46.72 -1.56
N ALA A 219 1.58 -47.63 -1.15
CA ALA A 219 0.14 -47.47 -1.26
C ALA A 219 -0.40 -46.36 -0.34
N GLU A 220 0.06 -46.32 0.91
CA GLU A 220 -0.34 -45.26 1.85
C GLU A 220 0.25 -43.90 1.46
N ALA A 221 1.51 -43.86 0.98
CA ALA A 221 2.10 -42.65 0.41
C ALA A 221 1.25 -42.12 -0.75
N LYS A 222 0.85 -43.00 -1.68
CA LYS A 222 -0.01 -42.61 -2.80
C LYS A 222 -1.36 -42.07 -2.30
N LYS A 223 -2.00 -42.75 -1.36
CA LYS A 223 -3.29 -42.32 -0.81
C LYS A 223 -3.23 -40.91 -0.21
N LEU A 224 -2.28 -40.64 0.68
CA LEU A 224 -2.11 -39.32 1.31
C LEU A 224 -1.73 -38.24 0.29
N ALA A 225 -0.96 -38.60 -0.73
CA ALA A 225 -0.60 -37.71 -1.83
C ALA A 225 -1.81 -37.36 -2.72
N ASP A 226 -2.67 -38.34 -3.00
CA ASP A 226 -3.91 -38.16 -3.77
C ASP A 226 -4.93 -37.32 -2.98
N GLU A 227 -5.06 -37.55 -1.67
CA GLU A 227 -5.92 -36.74 -0.77
C GLU A 227 -5.48 -35.27 -0.76
N PHE A 228 -4.17 -35.00 -0.64
CA PHE A 228 -3.64 -33.65 -0.70
C PHE A 228 -3.87 -32.99 -2.07
N GLN A 229 -3.67 -33.74 -3.17
CA GLN A 229 -3.96 -33.24 -4.51
C GLN A 229 -5.44 -32.90 -4.67
N SER A 230 -6.36 -33.74 -4.18
CA SER A 230 -7.80 -33.44 -4.20
C SER A 230 -8.10 -32.14 -3.47
N LEU A 231 -7.56 -31.98 -2.26
CA LEU A 231 -7.73 -30.75 -1.48
C LEU A 231 -7.26 -29.50 -2.25
N LEU A 232 -6.11 -29.57 -2.92
CA LEU A 232 -5.61 -28.45 -3.74
C LEU A 232 -6.55 -28.12 -4.90
N LEU A 233 -7.07 -29.13 -5.58
CA LEU A 233 -7.99 -28.96 -6.71
C LEU A 233 -9.33 -28.38 -6.24
N ASP A 234 -9.84 -28.82 -5.10
CA ASP A 234 -11.08 -28.31 -4.50
C ASP A 234 -10.93 -26.83 -4.12
N VAL A 235 -9.82 -26.47 -3.45
CA VAL A 235 -9.52 -25.07 -3.11
C VAL A 235 -9.39 -24.19 -4.37
N LEU A 236 -8.78 -24.70 -5.43
CA LEU A 236 -8.68 -23.97 -6.71
C LEU A 236 -10.05 -23.78 -7.37
N ALA A 237 -10.92 -24.79 -7.31
CA ALA A 237 -12.27 -24.73 -7.84
C ALA A 237 -13.14 -23.73 -7.06
N GLU A 238 -13.11 -23.77 -5.73
CA GLU A 238 -13.81 -22.81 -4.86
C GLU A 238 -13.33 -21.38 -5.12
N ARG A 239 -12.01 -21.17 -5.18
CA ARG A 239 -11.44 -19.86 -5.50
C ARG A 239 -11.91 -19.35 -6.86
N LYS A 240 -12.00 -20.23 -7.87
CA LYS A 240 -12.50 -19.86 -9.20
C LYS A 240 -13.95 -19.41 -9.13
N ALA A 241 -14.81 -20.19 -8.47
CA ALA A 241 -16.24 -19.85 -8.30
C ALA A 241 -16.43 -18.50 -7.58
N LEU A 242 -15.70 -18.26 -6.49
CA LEU A 242 -15.75 -16.99 -5.76
C LEU A 242 -15.31 -15.80 -6.62
N ASN A 243 -14.28 -15.97 -7.46
CA ASN A 243 -13.85 -14.89 -8.35
C ASN A 243 -14.90 -14.59 -9.42
N GLU A 244 -15.54 -15.62 -10.00
CA GLU A 244 -16.60 -15.44 -10.98
C GLU A 244 -17.82 -14.74 -10.37
N GLU A 245 -18.20 -15.09 -9.14
CA GLU A 245 -19.26 -14.41 -8.39
C GLU A 245 -18.91 -12.94 -8.12
N ASN A 246 -17.68 -12.65 -7.69
CA ASN A 246 -17.21 -11.29 -7.46
C ASN A 246 -17.25 -10.44 -8.73
N GLU A 247 -16.87 -10.99 -9.88
CA GLU A 247 -16.98 -10.30 -11.17
C GLU A 247 -18.43 -10.00 -11.54
N ILE A 248 -19.37 -10.93 -11.29
CA ILE A 248 -20.80 -10.70 -11.50
C ILE A 248 -21.32 -9.59 -10.59
N ILE A 249 -20.94 -9.59 -9.31
CA ILE A 249 -21.32 -8.54 -8.34
C ILE A 249 -20.77 -7.18 -8.79
N LEU A 250 -19.51 -7.12 -9.20
CA LEU A 250 -18.88 -5.89 -9.71
C LEU A 250 -19.56 -5.39 -10.98
N ALA A 251 -19.94 -6.28 -11.91
CA ALA A 251 -20.65 -5.92 -13.12
C ALA A 251 -22.09 -5.42 -12.85
N LYS A 252 -22.73 -5.92 -11.79
CA LYS A 252 -24.07 -5.47 -11.34
C LYS A 252 -24.01 -4.19 -10.49
N ALA A 253 -22.86 -3.85 -9.91
CA ALA A 253 -22.68 -2.63 -9.16
C ALA A 253 -22.78 -1.41 -10.10
N ASN A 254 -23.63 -0.45 -9.73
CA ASN A 254 -23.98 0.72 -10.53
C ASN A 254 -22.70 1.52 -10.92
N PRO A 255 -22.51 1.95 -12.19
CA PRO A 255 -21.30 2.66 -12.66
C PRO A 255 -21.00 3.99 -11.96
N THR A 256 -21.91 4.48 -11.11
CA THR A 256 -21.67 5.64 -10.24
C THR A 256 -20.73 5.34 -9.06
N THR A 257 -20.50 4.07 -8.73
CA THR A 257 -19.49 3.66 -7.74
C THR A 257 -18.12 3.54 -8.39
N LYS A 258 -17.52 4.68 -8.78
CA LYS A 258 -16.10 4.72 -9.14
C LYS A 258 -15.28 4.19 -7.96
N LYS A 259 -14.54 3.11 -8.17
CA LYS A 259 -13.46 2.69 -7.26
C LYS A 259 -12.49 3.87 -7.18
N LYS A 260 -12.47 4.60 -6.05
CA LYS A 260 -11.48 5.67 -5.80
C LYS A 260 -10.10 5.02 -5.91
N SER A 261 -9.38 5.27 -7.01
CA SER A 261 -7.95 5.02 -7.00
C SER A 261 -7.39 5.90 -5.89
N ARG A 262 -6.50 5.38 -5.03
CA ARG A 262 -5.68 6.23 -4.18
C ARG A 262 -4.97 7.21 -5.10
N SER A 263 -5.50 8.43 -5.21
CA SER A 263 -4.89 9.51 -5.95
C SER A 263 -3.72 9.98 -5.10
N SER A 264 -2.51 9.78 -5.59
CA SER A 264 -1.31 10.40 -5.03
C SER A 264 -1.19 11.88 -5.39
N SER A 265 -2.23 12.47 -6.00
CA SER A 265 -2.20 13.86 -6.47
C SER A 265 -3.57 14.52 -6.29
N PRO A 266 -3.62 15.79 -5.86
CA PRO A 266 -4.86 16.53 -5.71
C PRO A 266 -5.50 16.78 -7.08
N THR A 267 -6.78 16.49 -7.19
CA THR A 267 -7.63 17.08 -8.23
C THR A 267 -7.97 18.51 -7.82
N ASN A 268 -7.37 19.49 -8.49
CA ASN A 268 -7.77 20.89 -8.38
C ASN A 268 -9.02 21.12 -9.25
N SER A 269 -10.12 21.52 -8.59
CA SER A 269 -11.28 22.17 -9.22
C SER A 269 -11.33 23.62 -8.78
#